data_AF-A0A7J7GPS6-F1
#
_entry.id   AF-A0A7J7GPS6-F1
#
_cell.length_a   1.000
_cell.length_b   1.000
_cell.length_c   1.000
_cell.angle_alpha   90.00
_cell.angle_beta   90.00
_cell.angle_gamma   90.00
#
_symmetry.space_group_name_H-M   'P 1'
#
loop_
_entity.id
_entity.type
_entity.pdbx_description
1 polymer ?
#
loop_
_entity_poly.entity_id
_entity_poly.type
_entity_poly.pdbx_seq_one_letter_code
_entity_poly.pdbx_strand_id
1 'polypeptide(L)'
;MQFANIISGDDDGEDSINQLFLHVDISKPGQKESLHFLCGLYPDALGIHSVSMRPKLETSGFLVVPTKYNGPVFQDLDEGMRDALHSYIKERGINENLFPFLQAWLYVKDNRNLMRWFRAVGTLIKERKQASDA
;
A
#
# COMPACT_ATOMS: atom_id res chain seq x y z
N MET A 1 6.45 -13.04 -5.30
CA MET A 1 7.55 -12.17 -4.87
C MET A 1 8.46 -11.97 -6.08
N GLN A 2 8.39 -10.83 -6.74
CA GLN A 2 9.26 -10.52 -7.86
C GLN A 2 10.35 -9.58 -7.35
N PHE A 3 11.55 -10.11 -7.23
CA PHE A 3 12.76 -9.34 -7.03
C PHE A 3 13.09 -8.66 -8.35
N ALA A 4 12.90 -7.34 -8.43
CA ALA A 4 13.35 -6.56 -9.58
C ALA A 4 14.75 -6.00 -9.28
N ASN A 5 15.70 -6.55 -10.03
CA ASN A 5 16.93 -5.99 -10.55
C ASN A 5 18.06 -5.51 -9.61
N ILE A 6 19.11 -6.33 -9.66
CA ILE A 6 20.50 -6.03 -9.34
C ILE A 6 21.07 -5.21 -10.52
N ILE A 7 21.42 -3.95 -10.24
CA ILE A 7 22.46 -3.11 -10.87
C ILE A 7 22.60 -3.22 -12.40
N SER A 8 22.02 -2.26 -13.13
CA SER A 8 22.50 -1.84 -14.45
C SER A 8 22.82 -0.35 -14.37
N GLY A 9 24.04 0.01 -14.77
CA GLY A 9 24.50 1.39 -14.83
C GLY A 9 24.05 2.10 -16.11
N ASP A 10 23.84 3.41 -15.94
CA ASP A 10 23.82 4.47 -16.95
C ASP A 10 22.67 4.46 -17.98
N ASP A 11 21.57 5.16 -17.68
CA ASP A 11 21.08 6.34 -18.43
C ASP A 11 19.65 6.72 -17.93
N ASP A 12 19.32 8.00 -18.03
CA ASP A 12 18.26 8.79 -17.38
C ASP A 12 16.83 8.17 -17.25
N GLY A 13 16.32 8.09 -16.01
CA GLY A 13 14.88 8.26 -15.70
C GLY A 13 13.96 7.03 -15.52
N GLU A 14 14.35 5.81 -15.88
CA GLU A 14 13.39 4.70 -16.04
C GLU A 14 13.06 3.89 -14.77
N ASP A 15 13.88 3.98 -13.71
CA ASP A 15 13.71 3.22 -12.46
C ASP A 15 12.86 3.94 -11.38
N SER A 16 12.23 5.06 -11.75
CA SER A 16 11.41 5.82 -10.80
C SER A 16 10.03 5.18 -10.62
N ILE A 17 9.59 5.03 -9.36
CA ILE A 17 8.24 4.55 -9.05
C ILE A 17 7.23 5.50 -9.70
N ASN A 18 6.43 4.99 -10.65
CA ASN A 18 5.45 5.76 -11.42
C ASN A 18 3.99 5.45 -11.04
N GLN A 19 3.78 4.46 -10.16
CA GLN A 19 2.45 4.11 -9.66
C GLN A 19 2.54 3.50 -8.25
N LEU A 20 1.59 3.87 -7.39
CA LEU A 20 1.42 3.31 -6.05
C LEU A 20 -0.01 2.80 -5.86
N PHE A 21 -0.17 1.61 -5.30
CA PHE A 21 -1.47 1.11 -4.86
C PHE A 21 -1.68 1.41 -3.37
N LEU A 22 -2.77 2.10 -3.05
CA LEU A 22 -3.11 2.51 -1.70
C LEU A 22 -4.41 1.82 -1.27
N HIS A 23 -4.34 1.10 -0.15
CA HIS A 23 -5.52 0.67 0.58
C HIS A 23 -5.91 1.77 1.56
N VAL A 24 -7.09 2.37 1.34
CA VAL A 24 -7.62 3.43 2.20
C VAL A 24 -8.78 2.84 3.00
N ASP A 25 -8.66 2.82 4.31
CA ASP A 25 -9.70 2.42 5.25
C ASP A 25 -10.25 3.67 5.94
N ILE A 26 -11.55 3.92 5.78
CA ILE A 26 -12.25 5.08 6.34
C ILE A 26 -13.29 4.58 7.33
N SER A 27 -13.01 4.79 8.62
CA SER A 27 -13.88 4.45 9.73
C SER A 27 -14.62 5.69 10.26
N LYS A 28 -15.88 5.51 10.68
CA LYS A 28 -16.66 6.54 11.38
C LYS A 28 -16.94 6.13 12.82
N PRO A 29 -16.94 7.04 13.82
CA PRO A 29 -17.30 6.72 15.19
C PRO A 29 -18.68 6.02 15.28
N GLY A 30 -18.79 5.00 16.13
CA GLY A 30 -20.04 4.25 16.34
C GLY A 30 -20.45 3.28 15.22
N GLN A 31 -19.77 3.27 14.07
CA GLN A 31 -20.02 2.30 13.00
C GLN A 31 -19.24 1.00 13.25
N LYS A 32 -19.82 -0.16 12.92
CA LYS A 32 -19.14 -1.47 12.98
C LYS A 32 -18.36 -1.81 11.70
N GLU A 33 -18.66 -1.09 10.63
CA GLU A 33 -18.01 -1.26 9.33
C GLU A 33 -17.25 0.01 8.95
N SER A 34 -16.23 -0.17 8.12
CA SER A 34 -15.44 0.86 7.47
C SER A 34 -15.59 0.77 5.95
N LEU A 35 -15.39 1.91 5.31
CA LEU A 35 -15.39 2.03 3.86
C LEU A 35 -13.96 1.86 3.36
N HIS A 36 -13.73 0.86 2.51
CA HIS A 36 -12.43 0.51 1.97
C HIS A 36 -12.34 0.89 0.50
N PHE A 37 -11.26 1.57 0.14
CA PHE A 37 -10.90 1.85 -1.25
C PHE A 37 -9.58 1.16 -1.60
N LEU A 38 -9.50 0.67 -2.84
CA LEU A 38 -8.22 0.41 -3.49
C LEU A 38 -8.00 1.52 -4.51
N CYS A 39 -6.99 2.36 -4.27
CA CYS A 39 -6.66 3.48 -5.14
C CYS A 39 -5.35 3.23 -5.88
N GLY A 40 -5.29 3.60 -7.15
CA GLY A 40 -4.06 3.75 -7.91
C GLY A 40 -3.65 5.22 -7.88
N LEU A 41 -2.50 5.52 -7.30
CA LEU A 41 -1.94 6.86 -7.23
C LEU A 41 -0.79 6.98 -8.23
N TYR A 42 -0.88 7.98 -9.10
CA TYR A 42 0.11 8.35 -10.11
C TYR A 42 0.66 9.76 -9.79
N PRO A 43 1.74 10.21 -10.45
CA PRO A 43 2.30 11.55 -10.21
C PRO A 43 1.31 12.70 -10.44
N ASP A 44 0.39 12.54 -11.39
CA ASP A 44 -0.54 13.56 -11.88
C ASP A 44 -2.01 13.18 -11.72
N ALA A 45 -2.31 11.96 -11.27
CA ALA A 45 -3.67 11.44 -11.22
C ALA A 45 -3.93 10.48 -10.05
N LEU A 46 -5.21 10.34 -9.72
CA LEU A 46 -5.72 9.39 -8.75
C LEU A 46 -6.86 8.58 -9.40
N GLY A 47 -6.69 7.27 -9.45
CA GLY A 47 -7.72 6.32 -9.87
C GLY A 47 -8.28 5.53 -8.69
N ILE A 48 -9.58 5.24 -8.71
CA ILE A 48 -10.22 4.29 -7.79
C ILE A 48 -10.45 2.99 -8.55
N HIS A 49 -9.89 1.88 -8.04
CA HIS A 49 -10.09 0.54 -8.61
C HIS A 49 -11.30 -0.16 -8.02
N SER A 50 -11.52 -0.02 -6.71
CA SER A 50 -12.67 -0.63 -6.04
C SER A 50 -13.05 0.10 -4.77
N VAL A 51 -14.33 -0.04 -4.39
CA VAL A 51 -14.91 0.49 -3.16
C VAL A 51 -15.77 -0.60 -2.51
N SER A 52 -15.58 -0.85 -1.21
CA SER A 52 -16.31 -1.90 -0.50
C SER A 52 -16.52 -1.56 0.98
N MET A 53 -17.56 -2.11 1.59
CA MET A 53 -17.76 -2.06 3.05
C MET A 53 -17.11 -3.28 3.69
N ARG A 54 -16.33 -3.08 4.76
CA ARG A 54 -15.71 -4.17 5.52
C ARG A 54 -15.96 -4.00 7.02
N PRO A 55 -16.05 -5.07 7.81
CA PRO A 55 -16.02 -4.95 9.26
C PRO A 55 -14.76 -4.22 9.70
N LYS A 56 -14.90 -3.32 10.68
CA LYS A 56 -13.73 -2.80 11.38
C LYS A 56 -13.02 -3.96 12.06
N LEU A 57 -11.70 -3.98 11.94
CA LEU A 57 -10.88 -5.02 12.55
C LEU A 57 -10.81 -4.81 14.07
N GLU A 58 -11.89 -5.14 14.77
CA GLU A 58 -11.97 -5.09 16.23
C GLU A 58 -11.47 -6.43 16.79
N THR A 59 -10.15 -6.60 16.84
CA THR A 59 -9.47 -7.70 17.54
C THR A 59 -9.67 -9.12 16.96
N SER A 60 -8.57 -9.89 16.94
CA SER A 60 -8.47 -11.33 16.66
C SER A 60 -8.61 -11.82 15.21
N GLY A 61 -7.47 -11.90 14.51
CA GLY A 61 -6.85 -13.17 14.17
C GLY A 61 -7.56 -14.21 13.29
N PHE A 62 -8.75 -13.97 12.74
CA PHE A 62 -9.41 -14.95 11.88
C PHE A 62 -9.77 -14.37 10.51
N LEU A 63 -9.40 -15.13 9.49
CA LEU A 63 -9.62 -14.90 8.08
C LEU A 63 -11.02 -14.32 7.84
N VAL A 64 -11.07 -13.09 7.32
CA VAL A 64 -12.32 -12.48 6.85
C VAL A 64 -12.92 -13.45 5.84
N VAL A 65 -14.07 -14.03 6.21
CA VAL A 65 -14.78 -14.99 5.37
C VAL A 65 -15.03 -14.33 3.99
N PRO A 66 -14.67 -14.97 2.87
CA PRO A 66 -14.80 -14.38 1.51
C PRO A 66 -16.24 -14.11 1.06
N THR A 67 -17.24 -14.29 1.92
CA THR A 67 -18.67 -14.23 1.60
C THR A 67 -19.27 -12.84 1.67
N LYS A 68 -18.53 -11.82 2.13
CA LYS A 68 -19.04 -10.43 2.11
C LYS A 68 -18.89 -9.80 0.72
N TYR A 69 -19.96 -9.14 0.29
CA TYR A 69 -20.03 -8.31 -0.91
C TYR A 69 -18.77 -7.42 -1.05
N ASN A 70 -18.05 -7.59 -2.17
CA ASN A 70 -16.78 -6.90 -2.42
C ASN A 70 -16.95 -5.51 -3.06
N GLY A 71 -18.18 -5.00 -3.09
CA GLY A 71 -18.51 -3.80 -3.84
C GLY A 71 -18.96 -4.10 -5.27
N PRO A 72 -19.51 -3.09 -5.96
CA PRO A 72 -19.80 -3.17 -7.37
C PRO A 72 -18.50 -3.11 -8.19
N VAL A 73 -18.58 -3.45 -9.48
CA VAL A 73 -17.54 -3.08 -10.43
C VAL A 73 -17.54 -1.56 -10.52
N PHE A 74 -16.42 -0.91 -10.19
CA PHE A 74 -16.39 0.55 -10.06
C PHE A 74 -16.74 1.27 -11.36
N GLN A 75 -16.38 0.68 -12.52
CA GLN A 75 -16.68 1.24 -13.84
C GLN A 75 -18.17 1.24 -14.19
N ASP A 76 -18.96 0.35 -13.56
CA ASP A 76 -20.41 0.25 -13.79
C ASP A 76 -21.21 1.28 -12.98
N LEU A 77 -20.54 2.00 -12.06
CA LEU A 77 -21.16 3.10 -11.35
C LEU A 77 -21.42 4.29 -12.28
N ASP A 78 -22.53 4.99 -12.07
CA ASP A 78 -22.81 6.22 -12.77
C ASP A 78 -21.69 7.25 -12.54
N GLU A 79 -21.49 8.13 -13.53
CA GLU A 79 -20.42 9.13 -13.53
C GLU A 79 -20.49 10.06 -12.31
N GLY A 80 -21.69 10.52 -11.94
CA GLY A 80 -21.89 11.38 -10.77
C GLY A 80 -21.47 10.71 -9.46
N MET A 81 -21.76 9.42 -9.30
CA MET A 81 -21.32 8.65 -8.13
C MET A 81 -19.80 8.45 -8.12
N ARG A 82 -19.17 8.20 -9.27
CA ARG A 82 -17.71 8.11 -9.37
C ARG A 82 -17.03 9.42 -9.00
N ASP A 83 -17.54 10.55 -9.51
CA ASP A 83 -17.03 11.89 -9.21
C ASP A 83 -17.18 12.26 -7.73
N ALA A 84 -18.31 11.90 -7.12
CA ALA A 84 -18.55 12.10 -5.70
C ALA A 84 -17.56 11.28 -4.84
N LEU A 85 -17.28 10.03 -5.22
CA LEU A 85 -16.31 9.18 -4.52
C LEU A 85 -14.87 9.69 -4.68
N HIS A 86 -14.50 10.17 -5.87
CA HIS A 86 -13.22 10.85 -6.09
C HIS A 86 -13.08 12.10 -5.22
N SER A 87 -14.10 12.95 -5.18
CA SER A 87 -14.11 14.17 -4.35
C SER A 87 -13.99 13.82 -2.86
N TYR A 88 -14.73 12.80 -2.40
CA TYR A 88 -14.72 12.33 -1.01
C TYR A 88 -13.34 11.90 -0.51
N ILE A 89 -12.54 11.20 -1.32
CA ILE A 89 -11.18 10.78 -0.93
C ILE A 89 -10.16 11.91 -1.08
N LYS A 90 -10.32 12.79 -2.08
CA LYS A 90 -9.46 13.96 -2.27
C LYS A 90 -9.54 14.93 -1.10
N GLU A 91 -10.75 15.21 -0.60
CA GLU A 91 -10.99 16.02 0.60
C GLU A 91 -10.33 15.46 1.87
N ARG A 92 -10.05 14.16 1.90
CA ARG A 92 -9.35 13.48 3.00
C ARG A 92 -7.84 13.43 2.84
N GLY A 93 -7.31 14.13 1.84
CA GLY A 93 -5.87 14.21 1.57
C GLY A 93 -5.32 13.06 0.73
N ILE A 94 -6.17 12.16 0.22
CA ILE A 94 -5.76 11.16 -0.77
C ILE A 94 -5.90 11.80 -2.15
N ASN A 95 -4.86 12.47 -2.61
CA ASN A 95 -4.79 13.15 -3.90
C ASN A 95 -3.36 13.06 -4.48
N GLU A 96 -3.19 13.53 -5.70
CA GLU A 96 -1.94 13.55 -6.46
C GLU A 96 -0.75 14.15 -5.69
N ASN A 97 -0.98 15.14 -4.82
CA ASN A 97 0.09 15.75 -4.01
C ASN A 97 0.67 14.81 -2.95
N LEU A 98 -0.01 13.71 -2.64
CA LEU A 98 0.51 12.66 -1.76
C LEU A 98 1.62 11.84 -2.42
N PHE A 99 1.65 11.78 -3.76
CA PHE A 99 2.56 10.92 -4.51
C PHE A 99 4.04 11.25 -4.26
N PRO A 100 4.50 12.52 -4.39
CA PRO A 100 5.91 12.86 -4.16
C PRO A 100 6.38 12.53 -2.74
N PHE A 101 5.49 12.73 -1.75
CA PHE A 101 5.77 12.38 -0.36
C PHE A 101 5.97 10.87 -0.19
N LEU A 102 5.04 10.06 -0.71
CA LEU A 102 5.14 8.60 -0.59
C LEU A 102 6.32 8.03 -1.35
N GLN A 103 6.62 8.57 -2.53
CA GLN A 103 7.79 8.18 -3.33
C GLN A 103 9.09 8.43 -2.54
N ALA A 104 9.27 9.63 -1.99
CA ALA A 104 10.43 9.95 -1.16
C ALA A 104 10.49 9.10 0.12
N TRP A 105 9.33 8.86 0.75
CA TRP A 105 9.24 8.04 1.95
C TRP A 105 9.61 6.57 1.70
N LEU A 106 9.17 6.00 0.57
CA LEU A 106 9.51 4.63 0.18
C LEU A 106 11.00 4.47 -0.03
N TYR A 107 11.66 5.41 -0.70
CA TYR A 107 13.11 5.40 -0.86
C TYR A 107 13.84 5.29 0.49
N VAL A 108 13.45 6.13 1.47
CA VAL A 108 14.05 6.12 2.80
C VAL A 108 13.71 4.84 3.58
N LYS A 109 12.45 4.38 3.48
CA LYS A 109 11.98 3.18 4.18
C LYS A 109 12.69 1.93 3.67
N ASP A 110 12.84 1.79 2.37
CA ASP A 110 13.46 0.63 1.73
C ASP A 110 14.92 0.51 2.13
N ASN A 111 15.67 1.62 2.10
CA ASN A 111 17.05 1.64 2.59
C ASN A 111 17.14 1.24 4.07
N ARG A 112 16.27 1.79 4.93
CA ARG A 112 16.25 1.43 6.36
C ARG A 112 15.91 -0.04 6.58
N ASN A 113 14.97 -0.59 5.82
CA ASN A 113 14.58 -2.00 5.91
C ASN A 113 15.70 -2.91 5.45
N LEU A 114 16.38 -2.58 4.35
CA LEU A 114 17.53 -3.31 3.84
C LEU A 114 18.66 -3.38 4.88
N MET A 115 19.00 -2.24 5.49
CA MET A 115 20.04 -2.19 6.52
C MET A 115 19.68 -2.99 7.78
N ARG A 116 18.41 -2.96 8.20
CA ARG A 116 17.92 -3.81 9.29
C ARG A 116 18.00 -5.28 8.95
N TRP A 117 17.63 -5.65 7.72
CA TRP A 117 17.72 -7.01 7.24
C TRP A 117 19.16 -7.52 7.21
N PHE A 118 20.12 -6.75 6.66
CA PHE A 118 21.54 -7.11 6.70
C PHE A 118 22.06 -7.32 8.11
N ARG A 119 21.66 -6.47 9.06
CA ARG A 119 22.02 -6.64 10.48
C ARG A 119 21.46 -7.96 11.03
N ALA A 120 20.19 -8.25 10.78
CA ALA A 120 19.55 -9.48 11.27
C ALA A 120 20.22 -10.75 10.70
N VAL A 121 20.48 -10.77 9.39
CA VAL A 121 21.19 -11.87 8.73
C VAL A 121 22.63 -11.99 9.26
N GLY A 122 23.32 -10.87 9.42
CA GLY A 122 24.67 -10.84 9.98
C GLY A 122 24.74 -11.41 11.40
N THR A 123 23.75 -11.12 12.25
CA THR A 123 23.64 -11.72 13.60
C THR A 123 23.40 -13.23 13.52
N LEU A 124 22.43 -13.66 12.70
CA LEU A 124 22.09 -15.07 12.52
C LEU A 124 23.30 -15.93 12.09
N ILE A 125 24.10 -15.41 11.14
CA ILE A 125 25.30 -16.11 10.66
C ILE A 125 26.38 -16.19 11.75
N LYS A 126 26.56 -15.13 12.55
CA LYS A 126 27.53 -15.11 13.66
C LYS A 126 27.16 -16.09 14.77
N GLU A 127 25.89 -16.13 15.15
CA GLU A 127 25.37 -17.06 16.16
C GLU A 127 25.54 -18.52 15.72
N ARG A 128 25.26 -18.83 14.46
CA ARG A 128 25.50 -20.15 13.85
C ARG A 128 26.97 -20.57 13.95
N LYS A 129 27.91 -19.66 13.68
CA LYS A 129 29.35 -19.95 13.75
C LYS A 129 29.81 -20.21 15.18
N GLN A 130 29.32 -19.44 16.15
CA GLN A 130 29.66 -19.65 17.56
C GLN A 130 29.12 -20.98 18.10
N ALA A 131 27.97 -21.44 17.61
CA ALA A 131 27.40 -22.74 17.98
C ALA A 131 28.07 -23.94 17.29
N SER A 132 28.79 -23.75 16.17
CA SER A 132 29.58 -24.80 15.53
C SER A 132 31.00 -24.92 16.08
N ASP A 133 31.52 -23.82 16.65
CA ASP A 133 32.87 -23.71 17.19
C ASP A 133 32.92 -24.00 18.71
N ALA A 134 31.78 -24.26 19.35
CA ALA A 134 31.62 -24.66 20.77
C ALA A 134 31.22 -26.13 20.90
#